data_AF-A0A8T5MFI1-F1
#
_entry.id   AF-A0A8T5MFI1-F1
#
_cell.length_a   1.000
_cell.length_b   1.000
_cell.length_c   1.000
_cell.angle_alpha   90.00
_cell.angle_beta   90.00
_cell.angle_gamma   90.00
#
_symmetry.space_group_name_H-M   'P 1'
#
loop_
_entity.id
_entity.type
_entity.pdbx_description
1 polymer ?
#
loop_
_entity_poly.entity_id
_entity_poly.type
_entity_poly.pdbx_seq_one_letter_code
_entity_poly.pdbx_strand_id
1 'polypeptide(L)'
;MNESFFAKILKDLNVAGELIRARQEEKQGLLDEFGAESKRFFFGKISEKALASSVKKTNIELQRLDKQIREAQASSRGAGDRALKLVSAQAPVGFRATLSGISGGKKTKAKKRKSVKGKKKTAKKKR
;
A
#
# COMPACT_ATOMS: atom_id res chain seq x y z
N MET A 1 2.20 1.01 28.78
CA MET A 1 1.84 1.18 27.35
C MET A 1 0.95 2.42 27.26
N ASN A 2 1.18 3.37 26.34
CA ASN A 2 0.30 4.53 26.22
C ASN A 2 -0.94 4.14 25.38
N GLU A 3 -2.03 3.84 26.06
CA GLU A 3 -3.28 3.32 25.50
C GLU A 3 -3.86 4.24 24.42
N SER A 4 -3.78 5.55 24.61
CA SER A 4 -4.21 6.55 23.63
C SER A 4 -3.47 6.43 22.28
N PHE A 5 -2.17 6.09 22.33
CA PHE A 5 -1.35 5.95 21.13
C PHE A 5 -1.66 4.64 20.40
N PHE A 6 -1.95 3.57 21.14
CA PHE A 6 -2.41 2.30 20.57
C PHE A 6 -3.79 2.45 19.90
N ALA A 7 -4.75 3.07 20.59
CA ALA A 7 -6.09 3.34 20.04
C ALA A 7 -6.04 4.18 18.76
N LYS A 8 -5.14 5.18 18.70
CA LYS A 8 -4.93 5.99 17.49
C LYS A 8 -4.41 5.15 16.32
N ILE A 9 -3.43 4.27 16.55
CA ILE A 9 -2.89 3.40 15.49
C ILE A 9 -3.96 2.42 15.00
N LEU A 10 -4.76 1.85 15.90
CA LEU A 10 -5.85 0.94 15.55
C LEU A 10 -6.90 1.67 14.68
N LYS A 11 -7.28 2.89 15.06
CA LYS A 11 -8.18 3.72 14.28
C LYS A 11 -7.60 4.03 12.89
N ASP A 12 -6.33 4.43 12.81
CA ASP A 12 -5.67 4.73 11.53
C ASP A 12 -5.65 3.50 10.61
N LEU A 13 -5.41 2.30 11.15
CA LEU A 13 -5.44 1.04 10.40
C LEU A 13 -6.84 0.71 9.89
N ASN A 14 -7.86 0.83 10.74
CA ASN A 14 -9.26 0.57 10.35
C ASN A 14 -9.71 1.54 9.26
N VAL A 15 -9.48 2.84 9.44
CA VAL A 15 -9.83 3.86 8.44
C VAL A 15 -9.13 3.59 7.10
N ALA A 16 -7.85 3.25 7.12
CA ALA A 16 -7.13 2.92 5.89
C ALA A 16 -7.68 1.65 5.21
N GLY A 17 -8.05 0.63 5.99
CA GLY A 17 -8.66 -0.61 5.48
C GLY A 17 -10.00 -0.37 4.81
N GLU A 18 -10.90 0.36 5.48
CA GLU A 18 -12.21 0.73 4.94
C GLU A 18 -12.09 1.58 3.67
N LEU A 19 -11.16 2.55 3.63
CA LEU A 19 -10.90 3.34 2.43
C LEU A 19 -10.41 2.48 1.27
N ILE A 20 -9.50 1.53 1.51
CA ILE A 20 -9.03 0.62 0.45
C ILE A 20 -10.20 -0.21 -0.08
N ARG A 21 -11.00 -0.78 0.82
CA ARG A 21 -12.16 -1.61 0.45
C ARG A 21 -13.18 -0.81 -0.37
N ALA A 22 -13.62 0.34 0.12
CA ALA A 22 -14.59 1.20 -0.56
C ALA A 22 -14.11 1.61 -1.97
N ARG A 23 -12.82 1.94 -2.12
CA ARG A 23 -12.25 2.31 -3.44
C ARG A 23 -12.09 1.12 -4.37
N GLN A 24 -11.86 -0.09 -3.85
CA GLN A 24 -11.87 -1.30 -4.68
C GLN A 24 -13.28 -1.65 -5.15
N GLU A 25 -14.29 -1.49 -4.30
CA GLU A 25 -15.70 -1.67 -4.67
C GLU A 25 -16.11 -0.65 -5.75
N GLU A 26 -15.75 0.63 -5.59
CA GLU A 26 -15.96 1.69 -6.59
C GLU A 26 -15.27 1.37 -7.91
N LYS A 27 -14.03 0.86 -7.85
CA LYS A 27 -13.27 0.44 -9.04
C LYS A 27 -13.94 -0.72 -9.77
N GLN A 28 -14.47 -1.69 -9.03
CA GLN A 28 -15.19 -2.83 -9.63
C GLN A 28 -16.48 -2.36 -10.29
N GLY A 29 -17.26 -1.50 -9.63
CA GLY A 29 -18.48 -0.92 -10.21
C GLY A 29 -18.21 -0.20 -11.53
N LEU A 30 -17.14 0.61 -11.60
CA LEU A 30 -16.73 1.29 -12.83
C LEU A 30 -16.38 0.31 -13.96
N LEU A 31 -15.72 -0.81 -13.65
CA LEU A 31 -15.39 -1.85 -14.63
C LEU A 31 -16.66 -2.56 -15.13
N ASP A 32 -17.62 -2.81 -14.24
CA ASP A 32 -18.89 -3.46 -14.58
C ASP A 32 -19.74 -2.56 -15.49
N GLU A 33 -19.81 -1.26 -15.19
CA GLU A 33 -20.47 -0.25 -16.01
C GLU A 33 -19.83 -0.17 -17.41
N PHE A 34 -18.50 -0.08 -17.48
CA PHE A 34 -17.79 -0.04 -18.75
C PHE A 34 -17.95 -1.36 -19.55
N GLY A 35 -18.02 -2.50 -18.85
CA GLY A 35 -18.33 -3.79 -19.45
C GLY A 35 -19.72 -3.83 -20.09
N ALA A 36 -20.73 -3.25 -19.44
CA ALA A 36 -22.07 -3.09 -20.01
C ALA A 36 -22.07 -2.17 -21.24
N GLU A 37 -21.31 -1.08 -21.21
CA GLU A 37 -21.20 -0.16 -22.34
C GLU A 37 -20.46 -0.80 -23.54
N SER A 38 -19.42 -1.58 -23.28
CA SER A 38 -18.73 -2.37 -24.29
C SER A 38 -19.66 -3.36 -24.97
N LYS A 39 -20.54 -4.03 -24.21
CA LYS A 39 -21.61 -4.88 -24.79
C LYS A 39 -22.57 -4.09 -25.66
N ARG A 40 -22.98 -2.87 -25.23
CA ARG A 40 -23.84 -2.00 -26.05
C ARG A 40 -23.20 -1.63 -27.37
N PHE A 41 -21.89 -1.34 -27.39
CA PHE A 41 -21.15 -1.11 -28.64
C PHE A 41 -21.13 -2.35 -29.53
N PHE A 42 -20.84 -3.52 -28.95
CA PHE A 42 -20.82 -4.77 -29.69
C PHE A 42 -22.16 -5.10 -30.37
N PHE A 43 -23.28 -4.78 -29.71
CA PHE A 43 -24.62 -4.90 -30.30
C PHE A 43 -25.02 -3.72 -31.21
N GLY A 44 -24.08 -2.84 -31.57
CA GLY A 44 -24.32 -1.69 -32.43
C GLY A 44 -25.23 -0.61 -31.84
N LYS A 45 -25.50 -0.64 -30.52
CA LYS A 45 -26.40 0.31 -29.84
C LYS A 45 -25.76 1.66 -29.55
N ILE A 46 -24.44 1.77 -29.66
CA ILE A 46 -23.69 3.02 -29.53
C ILE A 46 -22.64 3.13 -30.62
N SER A 47 -22.22 4.35 -30.95
CA SER A 47 -21.19 4.60 -31.95
C SER A 47 -19.79 4.40 -31.40
N GLU A 48 -18.81 4.20 -32.28
CA GLU A 48 -17.40 4.11 -31.92
C GLU A 48 -16.90 5.38 -31.21
N LYS A 49 -17.36 6.57 -31.66
CA LYS A 49 -17.03 7.84 -31.01
C LYS A 49 -17.52 7.89 -29.57
N ALA A 50 -18.72 7.35 -29.29
CA ALA A 50 -19.26 7.28 -27.94
C ALA A 50 -18.42 6.33 -27.08
N LEU A 51 -18.08 5.14 -27.59
CA LEU A 51 -17.22 4.19 -26.89
C LEU A 51 -15.83 4.79 -26.59
N ALA A 52 -15.20 5.46 -27.56
CA ALA A 52 -13.89 6.08 -27.38
C ALA A 52 -13.90 7.17 -26.29
N SER A 53 -14.98 7.96 -26.21
CA SER A 53 -15.18 8.94 -25.14
C SER A 53 -15.34 8.27 -23.78
N SER A 54 -16.11 7.18 -23.70
CA SER A 54 -16.26 6.38 -22.49
C SER A 54 -14.93 5.79 -22.02
N VAL A 55 -14.18 5.12 -22.91
CA VAL A 55 -12.84 4.57 -22.63
C VAL A 55 -11.94 5.63 -21.97
N LYS A 56 -11.92 6.85 -22.52
CA LYS A 56 -11.11 7.94 -21.96
C LYS A 56 -11.54 8.32 -20.56
N LYS A 57 -12.85 8.47 -20.30
CA LYS A 57 -13.39 8.80 -18.98
C LYS A 57 -13.11 7.69 -17.96
N THR A 58 -13.40 6.45 -18.31
CA THR A 58 -13.14 5.28 -17.48
C THR A 58 -11.66 5.17 -17.11
N ASN A 59 -10.75 5.37 -18.07
CA ASN A 59 -9.31 5.31 -17.79
C ASN A 59 -8.83 6.41 -16.82
N ILE A 60 -9.33 7.64 -16.98
CA ILE A 60 -9.01 8.73 -16.04
C ILE A 60 -9.45 8.35 -14.62
N GLU A 61 -10.65 7.79 -14.51
CA GLU A 61 -11.23 7.45 -13.23
C GLU A 61 -10.55 6.23 -12.57
N LEU A 62 -10.20 5.21 -13.37
CA LEU A 62 -9.38 4.09 -12.91
C LEU A 62 -8.02 4.57 -12.37
N GLN A 63 -7.37 5.50 -13.05
CA GLN A 63 -6.11 6.09 -12.57
C GLN A 63 -6.28 6.87 -11.27
N ARG A 64 -7.38 7.64 -11.14
CA ARG A 64 -7.73 8.34 -9.90
C ARG A 64 -7.91 7.36 -8.75
N LEU A 65 -8.68 6.30 -8.94
CA LEU A 65 -8.94 5.28 -7.93
C LEU A 65 -7.67 4.51 -7.54
N ASP A 66 -6.85 4.12 -8.52
CA ASP A 66 -5.57 3.46 -8.25
C ASP A 66 -4.62 4.32 -7.44
N LYS A 67 -4.58 5.63 -7.71
CA LYS A 67 -3.80 6.57 -6.90
C LYS A 67 -4.29 6.61 -5.46
N GLN A 68 -5.61 6.74 -5.24
CA GLN A 68 -6.20 6.80 -3.91
C GLN A 68 -5.99 5.50 -3.12
N ILE A 69 -6.13 4.34 -3.77
CA ILE A 69 -5.85 3.04 -3.15
C ILE A 69 -4.38 2.97 -2.70
N ARG A 70 -3.43 3.40 -3.55
CA ARG A 70 -1.99 3.41 -3.20
C ARG A 70 -1.69 4.35 -2.04
N GLU A 71 -2.33 5.51 -1.99
CA GLU A 71 -2.19 6.46 -0.87
C GLU A 71 -2.71 5.86 0.44
N ALA A 72 -3.89 5.22 0.43
CA ALA A 72 -4.43 4.55 1.60
C ALA A 72 -3.55 3.36 2.06
N GLN A 73 -3.01 2.59 1.11
CA GLN A 73 -2.03 1.53 1.40
C GLN A 73 -0.74 2.08 2.02
N ALA A 74 -0.24 3.21 1.55
CA ALA A 74 0.94 3.86 2.12
C ALA A 74 0.68 4.31 3.56
N SER A 75 -0.49 4.90 3.82
CA SER A 75 -0.95 5.27 5.18
C SER A 75 -1.06 4.05 6.10
N SER A 76 -1.65 2.95 5.62
CA SER A 76 -1.75 1.68 6.36
C SER A 76 -0.36 1.13 6.72
N ARG A 77 0.57 1.09 5.76
CA ARG A 77 1.98 0.67 6.01
C ARG A 77 2.65 1.56 7.06
N GLY A 78 2.48 2.88 6.97
CA GLY A 78 3.03 3.81 7.96
C GLY A 78 2.46 3.59 9.36
N ALA A 79 1.16 3.28 9.48
CA ALA A 79 0.54 2.91 10.74
C ALA A 79 1.09 1.57 11.28
N GLY A 80 1.26 0.57 10.41
CA GLY A 80 1.88 -0.71 10.75
C GLY A 80 3.33 -0.58 11.24
N ASP A 81 4.13 0.27 10.60
CA ASP A 81 5.50 0.56 11.04
C ASP A 81 5.54 1.19 12.44
N ARG A 82 4.59 2.07 12.75
CA ARG A 82 4.44 2.65 14.10
C ARG A 82 4.03 1.58 15.11
N ALA A 83 3.11 0.69 14.75
CA ALA A 83 2.68 -0.42 15.59
C ALA A 83 3.86 -1.36 15.90
N LEU A 84 4.63 -1.75 14.89
CA LEU A 84 5.78 -2.65 15.04
C LEU A 84 6.85 -2.08 15.96
N LYS A 85 7.10 -0.76 15.90
CA LYS A 85 8.02 -0.09 16.82
C LYS A 85 7.59 -0.24 18.27
N LEU A 86 6.29 -0.10 18.57
CA LEU A 86 5.77 -0.29 19.93
C LEU A 86 5.91 -1.73 20.40
N VAL A 87 5.52 -2.70 19.56
CA VAL A 87 5.63 -4.13 19.88
C VAL A 87 7.09 -4.49 20.13
N SER A 88 8.01 -4.05 19.27
CA SER A 88 9.45 -4.31 19.43
C SER A 88 10.04 -3.67 20.69
N ALA A 89 9.47 -2.56 21.17
CA ALA A 89 9.90 -1.93 22.42
C ALA A 89 9.44 -2.71 23.67
N GLN A 90 8.38 -3.50 23.53
CA GLN A 90 7.80 -4.34 24.59
C GLN A 90 8.29 -5.80 24.54
N ALA A 91 8.91 -6.23 23.44
CA ALA A 91 9.40 -7.59 23.30
C ALA A 91 10.46 -7.93 24.36
N PRO A 92 10.37 -9.11 25.01
CA PRO A 92 11.34 -9.52 26.02
C PRO A 92 12.75 -9.60 25.44
N VAL A 93 13.73 -9.16 26.22
CA VAL A 93 15.14 -9.18 25.79
C VAL A 93 15.66 -10.60 25.93
N GLY A 94 16.20 -11.17 24.85
CA GLY A 94 16.82 -12.48 24.88
C GLY A 94 18.08 -12.48 25.74
N PHE A 95 18.17 -13.44 26.65
CA PHE A 95 19.39 -13.77 27.39
C PHE A 95 19.89 -15.14 26.92
N ARG A 96 21.21 -15.32 26.89
CA ARG A 96 21.87 -16.56 26.50
C ARG A 96 23.05 -16.83 27.42
N ALA A 97 23.04 -17.98 28.08
CA ALA A 97 24.19 -18.47 28.83
C ALA A 97 25.31 -18.92 27.87
N THR A 98 26.54 -18.53 28.19
CA THR A 98 27.78 -18.95 27.54
C THR A 98 28.74 -19.50 28.60
N LEU A 99 29.80 -20.19 28.18
CA LEU A 99 30.82 -20.75 29.10
C LEU A 99 31.50 -19.67 29.98
N SER A 100 31.41 -18.41 29.60
CA SER A 100 31.95 -17.24 30.31
C SER A 100 30.90 -16.47 31.14
N GLY A 101 29.67 -16.95 31.26
CA GLY A 101 28.58 -16.29 32.00
C GLY A 101 27.31 -16.02 31.18
N ILE A 102 26.42 -15.14 31.65
CA ILE A 102 25.20 -14.77 30.92
C ILE A 102 25.49 -13.61 29.96
N SER A 103 25.26 -13.83 28.67
CA SER A 103 25.33 -12.82 27.61
C SER A 103 23.92 -12.40 27.16
N GLY A 104 23.73 -11.14 26.77
CA GLY A 104 22.41 -10.61 26.37
C GLY A 104 22.02 -9.35 27.16
N GLY A 105 20.73 -9.00 27.16
CA GLY A 105 20.22 -7.87 27.96
C GLY A 105 20.34 -6.47 27.34
N LYS A 106 21.07 -6.30 26.23
CA LYS A 106 21.09 -5.03 25.46
C LYS A 106 20.11 -5.10 24.29
N LYS A 107 19.24 -4.10 24.13
CA LYS A 107 18.38 -3.94 22.94
C LYS A 107 19.27 -3.99 21.69
N THR A 108 19.23 -5.10 20.95
CA THR A 108 19.91 -5.21 19.67
C THR A 108 19.31 -4.16 18.74
N LYS A 109 20.09 -3.13 18.38
CA LYS A 109 19.70 -2.15 17.36
C LYS A 109 19.29 -2.92 16.12
N ALA A 110 18.03 -2.78 15.69
CA ALA A 110 17.53 -3.42 14.49
C ALA A 110 18.48 -3.12 13.33
N LYS A 111 19.12 -4.16 12.76
CA LYS A 111 19.97 -4.00 11.57
C LYS A 111 19.08 -3.46 10.45
N LYS A 112 19.25 -2.19 10.07
CA LYS A 112 18.66 -1.62 8.85
C LYS A 112 18.97 -2.57 7.70
N ARG A 113 17.94 -3.15 7.08
CA ARG A 113 18.09 -3.86 5.80
C ARG A 113 18.82 -2.91 4.85
N LYS A 114 20.00 -3.31 4.35
CA LYS A 114 20.73 -2.53 3.34
C LYS A 114 19.78 -2.35 2.15
N SER A 115 19.49 -1.10 1.80
CA SER A 115 18.80 -0.80 0.55
C SER A 115 19.66 -1.34 -0.59
N VAL A 116 19.08 -2.22 -1.40
CA VAL A 116 19.70 -2.66 -2.65
C VAL A 116 19.82 -1.40 -3.50
N LYS A 117 21.04 -0.86 -3.62
CA LYS A 117 21.36 0.27 -4.50
C LYS A 117 20.92 -0.12 -5.92
N GLY A 118 19.89 0.54 -6.43
CA GLY A 118 19.50 0.44 -7.83
C GLY A 118 20.69 0.72 -8.73
N LYS A 119 20.89 -0.15 -9.73
CA LYS A 119 21.89 0.01 -10.80
C LYS A 119 21.82 1.43 -11.36
N LYS A 120 22.93 2.16 -11.31
CA LYS A 120 23.13 3.42 -12.04
C LYS A 120 22.89 3.15 -13.54
N LYS A 121 22.00 3.94 -14.15
CA LYS A 121 21.84 4.02 -15.61
C LYS A 121 23.17 4.47 -16.23
N THR A 122 23.68 3.69 -17.18
CA THR A 122 24.80 4.05 -18.05
C THR A 122 24.41 5.26 -18.89
N ALA A 123 25.16 6.36 -18.71
CA ALA A 123 25.00 7.57 -19.51
C ALA A 123 25.39 7.30 -20.98
N LYS A 124 24.59 7.85 -21.90
CA LYS A 124 24.79 7.83 -23.36
C LYS A 124 26.23 8.25 -23.72
N LYS A 125 26.89 7.41 -24.52
CA LYS A 125 28.13 7.71 -25.23
C LYS A 125 27.82 8.75 -26.32
N LYS A 126 28.41 9.94 -26.23
CA LYS A 126 28.48 10.89 -27.35
C LYS A 126 29.48 10.35 -28.37
N ARG A 127 29.05 10.16 -29.60
CA ARG A 127 29.84 10.28 -30.83
C ARG A 127 28.91 10.81 -31.90
#